data_AF-A0A4V2XUY4-F1
#
_entry.id   AF-A0A4V2XUY4-F1
#
_cell.length_a   1.000
_cell.length_b   1.000
_cell.length_c   1.000
_cell.angle_alpha   90.00
_cell.angle_beta   90.00
_cell.angle_gamma   90.00
#
_symmetry.space_group_name_H-M   'P 1'
#
loop_
_entity.id
_entity.type
_entity.pdbx_description
1 polymer ?
#
loop_
_entity_poly.entity_id
_entity_poly.type
_entity_poly.pdbx_seq_one_letter_code
_entity_poly.pdbx_strand_id
1 'polypeptide(L)'
;MDRKRMTAIGVVVAALGLTAAVTLPSFAGQSAAPGTGGPAGATATDGVAPEVVDALRRDLRLSREQAVRRLTAERQAAGTVNRLRTSLGGDYGGAWLSADGSTLTVAVADPAQAAKVKAAGAVPKQVRRAVNELDAVKSRLDSVGRTATPEITGWYVDVATNSVVVLAQPGAEARARRWAANSGAPADAVRVTTSREQPRPLFDLVGGEPFFINNAGRCSIGFSVVGGFVTAGHCGRVGARTTGFNQAQQGTFAASSFPGDDWAFVRTNNQWTPQGVVTDFNGGVVPVNGSTEAPVGASICRSGSTTGARCGVVQAKNATVNYPEGTVTGLTRTNVCAEPGDSGGSWISGDQAQGVTSGGSGNCTVGGVTFFQPVNEILQRNNLTLVTANNAQQSTQPQAPATVPPAQASPPPATGDTACAGTVRRSGTLTAGRAQAQPDGRFYVAQAGAQSACLEATGNGRLLLELQRFTGGAFQTVARAATVDGVAKLSANGAAGAYRYRITALSGSASYTLAFSAN
;
A
#
# COMPACT_ATOMS: atom_id res chain seq x y z
N MET A 1 -17.05 -71.61 -14.92
CA MET A 1 -15.89 -70.73 -14.71
C MET A 1 -15.93 -69.67 -15.80
N ASP A 2 -16.03 -68.43 -15.36
CA ASP A 2 -16.84 -67.37 -15.96
C ASP A 2 -16.25 -66.59 -17.13
N ARG A 3 -17.18 -66.12 -17.97
CA ARG A 3 -17.01 -65.24 -19.12
C ARG A 3 -16.69 -63.81 -18.67
N LYS A 4 -15.66 -63.20 -19.29
CA LYS A 4 -15.34 -61.77 -19.19
C LYS A 4 -16.50 -60.91 -19.74
N ARG A 5 -17.01 -59.98 -18.92
CA ARG A 5 -17.82 -58.83 -19.36
C ARG A 5 -17.05 -57.55 -19.03
N MET A 6 -16.77 -56.76 -20.06
CA MET A 6 -16.35 -55.36 -19.94
C MET A 6 -17.58 -54.52 -19.59
N THR A 7 -17.48 -53.73 -18.53
CA THR A 7 -18.48 -52.71 -18.17
C THR A 7 -17.80 -51.36 -18.19
N ALA A 8 -18.17 -50.53 -19.16
CA ALA A 8 -17.83 -49.11 -19.20
C ALA A 8 -18.71 -48.38 -18.17
N ILE A 9 -18.10 -47.70 -17.21
CA ILE A 9 -18.80 -46.81 -16.27
C ILE A 9 -18.55 -45.38 -16.76
N GLY A 10 -19.56 -44.79 -17.39
CA GLY A 10 -19.62 -43.36 -17.63
C GLY A 10 -19.92 -42.63 -16.33
N VAL A 11 -19.01 -41.77 -15.89
CA VAL A 11 -19.24 -40.86 -14.76
C VAL A 11 -19.78 -39.55 -15.30
N VAL A 12 -21.07 -39.31 -15.07
CA VAL A 12 -21.73 -38.02 -15.24
C VAL A 12 -21.32 -37.12 -14.07
N VAL A 13 -20.53 -36.08 -14.34
CA VAL A 13 -20.23 -35.03 -13.36
C VAL A 13 -21.35 -33.99 -13.44
N ALA A 14 -22.29 -34.06 -12.50
CA ALA A 14 -23.27 -33.00 -12.26
C ALA A 14 -22.55 -31.83 -11.56
N ALA A 15 -22.37 -30.72 -12.28
CA ALA A 15 -21.88 -29.46 -11.72
C ALA A 15 -23.01 -28.77 -10.95
N LEU A 16 -23.03 -28.93 -9.63
CA LEU A 16 -23.86 -28.12 -8.73
C LEU A 16 -23.25 -26.71 -8.64
N GLY A 17 -23.89 -25.75 -9.29
CA GLY A 17 -23.57 -24.33 -9.16
C GLY A 17 -23.99 -23.81 -7.79
N LEU A 18 -23.04 -23.66 -6.88
CA LEU A 18 -23.20 -22.91 -5.63
C LEU A 18 -23.18 -21.41 -5.96
N THR A 19 -24.37 -20.81 -6.01
CA THR A 19 -24.54 -19.36 -5.98
C THR A 19 -24.11 -18.83 -4.62
N ALA A 20 -22.88 -18.30 -4.52
CA ALA A 20 -22.48 -17.46 -3.40
C ALA A 20 -23.22 -16.12 -3.52
N ALA A 21 -24.31 -15.96 -2.78
CA ALA A 21 -24.98 -14.69 -2.59
C ALA A 21 -24.01 -13.76 -1.84
N VAL A 22 -23.41 -12.81 -2.56
CA VAL A 22 -22.68 -11.70 -1.95
C VAL A 22 -23.73 -10.78 -1.32
N THR A 23 -23.96 -10.95 -0.03
CA THR A 23 -24.75 -10.01 0.77
C THR A 23 -23.92 -8.74 0.94
N LEU A 24 -24.28 -7.69 0.19
CA LEU A 24 -23.86 -6.34 0.53
C LEU A 24 -24.43 -5.97 1.90
N PRO A 25 -23.68 -5.34 2.82
CA PRO A 25 -24.26 -4.83 4.05
C PRO A 25 -25.27 -3.74 3.72
N SER A 26 -26.55 -4.06 3.88
CA SER A 26 -27.63 -3.08 3.88
C SER A 26 -27.55 -2.25 5.16
N PHE A 27 -27.10 -1.00 5.05
CA PHE A 27 -27.26 -0.02 6.12
C PHE A 27 -28.71 0.52 6.11
N ALA A 28 -29.64 -0.32 6.57
CA ALA A 28 -30.98 0.13 6.92
C ALA A 28 -30.92 0.66 8.37
N GLY A 29 -31.22 1.94 8.53
CA GLY A 29 -31.24 2.61 9.82
C GLY A 29 -32.18 1.92 10.81
N GLN A 30 -31.67 1.64 12.01
CA GLN A 30 -32.46 1.20 13.14
C GLN A 30 -32.18 2.13 14.32
N SER A 31 -33.28 2.62 14.88
CA SER A 31 -33.40 3.64 15.91
C SER A 31 -32.49 3.38 17.11
N ALA A 32 -31.83 4.43 17.58
CA ALA A 32 -30.99 4.42 18.76
C ALA A 32 -31.82 4.23 20.04
N ALA A 33 -31.39 3.29 20.90
CA ALA A 33 -31.58 3.35 22.34
C ALA A 33 -30.29 3.91 22.98
N PRO A 34 -30.36 4.74 24.04
CA PRO A 34 -29.20 5.47 24.53
C PRO A 34 -28.33 4.58 25.43
N GLY A 35 -27.08 4.38 25.03
CA GLY A 35 -26.02 3.76 25.83
C GLY A 35 -24.77 4.65 25.80
N THR A 36 -24.26 4.98 26.97
CA THR A 36 -23.24 5.98 27.29
C THR A 36 -21.81 5.63 26.81
N GLY A 37 -21.14 6.62 26.18
CA GLY A 37 -19.72 6.91 26.40
C GLY A 37 -18.66 6.19 25.55
N GLY A 38 -18.47 6.62 24.29
CA GLY A 38 -17.28 6.35 23.44
C GLY A 38 -17.06 7.52 22.47
N PRO A 39 -15.83 7.77 21.96
CA PRO A 39 -15.51 9.01 21.26
C PRO A 39 -16.41 9.17 20.04
N ALA A 40 -17.06 10.34 19.96
CA ALA A 40 -18.06 10.67 18.96
C ALA A 40 -17.63 10.26 17.55
N GLY A 41 -18.25 9.20 17.03
CA GLY A 41 -18.24 8.93 15.60
C GLY A 41 -18.78 10.18 14.92
N ALA A 42 -17.95 10.80 14.08
CA ALA A 42 -18.32 12.02 13.38
C ALA A 42 -19.63 11.76 12.63
N THR A 43 -20.71 12.36 13.12
CA THR A 43 -22.04 12.22 12.55
C THR A 43 -21.98 12.65 11.09
N ALA A 44 -22.46 11.79 10.20
CA ALA A 44 -22.56 12.08 8.78
C ALA A 44 -23.32 13.39 8.59
N THR A 45 -22.63 14.43 8.15
CA THR A 45 -23.28 15.66 7.70
C THR A 45 -23.87 15.35 6.32
N ASP A 46 -25.17 15.54 6.13
CA ASP A 46 -25.90 15.28 4.87
C ASP A 46 -25.89 13.82 4.36
N GLY A 47 -25.66 12.86 5.27
CA GLY A 47 -25.64 11.43 4.94
C GLY A 47 -24.42 11.00 4.12
N VAL A 48 -23.28 11.70 4.29
CA VAL A 48 -21.98 11.32 3.72
C VAL A 48 -20.98 11.10 4.86
N ALA A 49 -20.27 9.97 4.83
CA ALA A 49 -19.20 9.67 5.77
C ALA A 49 -18.02 10.65 5.57
N PRO A 50 -17.50 11.32 6.63
CA PRO A 50 -16.40 12.28 6.52
C PRO A 50 -15.15 11.72 5.82
N GLU A 51 -14.89 10.43 5.96
CA GLU A 51 -13.78 9.71 5.34
C GLU A 51 -13.89 9.69 3.82
N VAL A 52 -15.11 9.61 3.28
CA VAL A 52 -15.38 9.68 1.83
C VAL A 52 -15.11 11.10 1.32
N VAL A 53 -15.49 12.12 2.09
CA VAL A 53 -15.21 13.51 1.73
C VAL A 53 -13.71 13.76 1.69
N ASP A 54 -12.96 13.30 2.69
CA ASP A 54 -11.51 13.47 2.73
C ASP A 54 -10.80 12.69 1.62
N ALA A 55 -11.28 11.49 1.27
CA ALA A 55 -10.79 10.75 0.11
C ALA A 55 -11.01 11.51 -1.20
N LEU A 56 -12.23 12.03 -1.46
CA LEU A 56 -12.53 12.81 -2.66
C LEU A 56 -11.69 14.09 -2.74
N ARG A 57 -11.50 14.78 -1.61
CA ARG A 57 -10.63 15.98 -1.55
C ARG A 57 -9.20 15.63 -1.95
N ARG A 58 -8.65 14.56 -1.41
CA ARG A 58 -7.29 14.09 -1.70
C ARG A 58 -7.14 13.69 -3.16
N ASP A 59 -8.05 12.86 -3.66
CA ASP A 59 -7.92 12.14 -4.93
C ASP A 59 -8.36 12.99 -6.13
N LEU A 60 -9.44 13.75 -5.99
CA LEU A 60 -9.96 14.63 -7.04
C LEU A 60 -9.49 16.08 -6.87
N ARG A 61 -8.66 16.37 -5.86
CA ARG A 61 -8.11 17.71 -5.57
C ARG A 61 -9.19 18.77 -5.33
N LEU A 62 -10.22 18.40 -4.56
CA LEU A 62 -11.38 19.25 -4.27
C LEU A 62 -11.29 19.91 -2.88
N SER A 63 -11.94 21.06 -2.71
CA SER A 63 -12.29 21.60 -1.39
C SER A 63 -13.34 20.71 -0.72
N ARG A 64 -13.51 20.85 0.61
CA ARG A 64 -14.55 20.11 1.34
C ARG A 64 -15.94 20.45 0.79
N GLU A 65 -16.21 21.73 0.57
CA GLU A 65 -17.49 22.19 0.04
C GLU A 65 -17.71 21.69 -1.40
N GLN A 66 -16.66 21.65 -2.24
CA GLN A 66 -16.75 21.09 -3.59
C GLN A 66 -17.06 19.58 -3.56
N ALA A 67 -16.39 18.81 -2.71
CA ALA A 67 -16.64 17.38 -2.56
C ALA A 67 -18.08 17.08 -2.09
N VAL A 68 -18.57 17.83 -1.09
CA VAL A 68 -19.96 17.71 -0.62
C VAL A 68 -20.94 18.07 -1.73
N ARG A 69 -20.78 19.22 -2.40
CA ARG A 69 -21.65 19.61 -3.51
C ARG A 69 -21.69 18.57 -4.63
N ARG A 70 -20.52 18.01 -4.97
CA ARG A 70 -20.41 16.97 -6.00
C ARG A 70 -21.20 15.71 -5.62
N LEU A 71 -21.05 15.23 -4.39
CA LEU A 71 -21.81 14.08 -3.89
C LEU A 71 -23.33 14.32 -3.87
N THR A 72 -23.77 15.52 -3.51
CA THR A 72 -25.19 15.90 -3.59
C THR A 72 -25.69 15.88 -5.04
N ALA A 73 -24.93 16.45 -5.98
CA ALA A 73 -25.27 16.44 -7.41
C ALA A 73 -25.33 15.01 -7.98
N GLU A 74 -24.37 14.15 -7.63
CA GLU A 74 -24.34 12.74 -8.03
C GLU A 74 -25.56 11.96 -7.54
N ARG A 75 -25.97 12.17 -6.28
CA ARG A 75 -27.17 11.53 -5.72
C ARG A 75 -28.43 11.94 -6.48
N GLN A 76 -28.59 13.23 -6.80
CA GLN A 76 -29.70 13.74 -7.61
C GLN A 76 -29.67 13.22 -9.05
N ALA A 77 -28.48 13.16 -9.64
CA ALA A 77 -28.27 12.63 -10.98
C ALA A 77 -28.65 11.16 -11.06
N ALA A 78 -28.24 10.32 -10.09
CA ALA A 78 -28.60 8.91 -10.04
C ALA A 78 -30.13 8.69 -10.03
N GLY A 79 -30.86 9.45 -9.22
CA GLY A 79 -32.34 9.40 -9.19
C GLY A 79 -32.97 9.82 -10.52
N THR A 80 -32.39 10.83 -11.18
CA THR A 80 -32.86 11.31 -12.50
C THR A 80 -32.56 10.32 -13.62
N VAL A 81 -31.37 9.72 -13.63
CA VAL A 81 -30.98 8.68 -14.57
C VAL A 81 -31.92 7.47 -14.49
N ASN A 82 -32.24 6.99 -13.30
CA ASN A 82 -33.15 5.85 -13.12
C ASN A 82 -34.53 6.13 -13.70
N ARG A 83 -35.12 7.30 -13.42
CA ARG A 83 -36.42 7.71 -13.98
C ARG A 83 -36.37 7.83 -15.50
N LEU A 84 -35.34 8.52 -16.02
CA LEU A 84 -35.21 8.75 -17.45
C LEU A 84 -34.98 7.44 -18.22
N ARG A 85 -34.14 6.53 -17.71
CA ARG A 85 -33.92 5.20 -18.30
C ARG A 85 -35.23 4.44 -18.50
N THR A 86 -36.11 4.42 -17.49
CA THR A 86 -37.43 3.78 -17.61
C THR A 86 -38.35 4.52 -18.57
N SER A 87 -38.43 5.85 -18.47
CA SER A 87 -39.37 6.65 -19.27
C SER A 87 -39.02 6.77 -20.76
N LEU A 88 -37.73 6.67 -21.08
CA LEU A 88 -37.19 6.76 -22.44
C LEU A 88 -37.14 5.37 -23.12
N GLY A 89 -37.11 4.30 -22.33
CA GLY A 89 -37.15 2.92 -22.84
C GLY A 89 -36.05 2.66 -23.88
N GLY A 90 -36.47 2.20 -25.06
CA GLY A 90 -35.56 1.86 -26.17
C GLY A 90 -34.76 3.05 -26.71
N ASP A 91 -35.16 4.29 -26.45
CA ASP A 91 -34.45 5.48 -26.95
C ASP A 91 -33.33 5.95 -26.03
N TYR A 92 -33.19 5.36 -24.84
CA TYR A 92 -32.18 5.74 -23.86
C TYR A 92 -30.76 5.40 -24.37
N GLY A 93 -29.96 6.43 -24.66
CA GLY A 93 -28.59 6.31 -25.19
C GLY A 93 -27.48 6.28 -24.13
N GLY A 94 -27.82 6.35 -22.84
CA GLY A 94 -26.89 6.44 -21.72
C GLY A 94 -26.85 7.81 -21.04
N ALA A 95 -26.08 7.94 -19.96
CA ALA A 95 -25.95 9.20 -19.23
C ALA A 95 -24.57 9.31 -18.58
N TRP A 96 -24.08 10.54 -18.42
CA TRP A 96 -22.82 10.84 -17.74
C TRP A 96 -22.87 12.23 -17.13
N LEU A 97 -21.99 12.45 -16.15
CA LEU A 97 -21.76 13.77 -15.58
C LEU A 97 -20.59 14.46 -16.30
N SER A 98 -20.60 15.79 -16.28
CA SER A 98 -19.42 16.60 -16.61
C SER A 98 -18.25 16.27 -15.67
N ALA A 99 -17.03 16.68 -16.06
CA ALA A 99 -15.81 16.37 -15.29
C ALA A 99 -15.85 16.90 -13.84
N ASP A 100 -16.49 18.04 -13.61
CA ASP A 100 -16.72 18.63 -12.29
C ASP A 100 -17.88 17.97 -11.52
N GLY A 101 -18.61 17.04 -12.13
CA GLY A 101 -19.75 16.34 -11.56
C GLY A 101 -21.04 17.17 -11.47
N SER A 102 -21.08 18.37 -12.06
CA SER A 102 -22.19 19.31 -11.85
C SER A 102 -23.35 19.16 -12.85
N THR A 103 -23.07 18.70 -14.07
CA THR A 103 -24.03 18.69 -15.17
C THR A 103 -24.31 17.27 -15.62
N LEU A 104 -25.56 16.83 -15.49
CA LEU A 104 -26.02 15.55 -16.03
C LEU A 104 -26.38 15.68 -17.51
N THR A 105 -25.69 14.93 -18.36
CA THR A 105 -26.05 14.75 -19.77
C THR A 105 -26.70 13.39 -19.96
N VAL A 106 -27.80 13.35 -20.72
CA VAL A 106 -28.52 12.10 -21.06
C VAL A 106 -28.62 12.01 -22.57
N ALA A 107 -28.06 10.94 -23.12
CA ALA A 107 -28.11 10.64 -24.53
C ALA A 107 -29.48 10.05 -24.92
N VAL A 108 -30.02 10.48 -26.05
CA VAL A 108 -31.27 9.97 -26.64
C VAL A 108 -31.08 9.64 -28.12
N ALA A 109 -31.58 8.49 -28.55
CA ALA A 109 -31.55 8.09 -29.96
C ALA A 109 -32.62 8.83 -30.79
N ASP A 110 -33.83 8.98 -30.23
CA ASP A 110 -34.90 9.78 -30.82
C ASP A 110 -34.84 11.24 -30.33
N PRO A 111 -34.62 12.23 -31.22
CA PRO A 111 -34.62 13.64 -30.84
C PRO A 111 -35.95 14.13 -30.24
N ALA A 112 -37.09 13.45 -30.50
CA ALA A 112 -38.38 13.79 -29.91
C ALA A 112 -38.38 13.65 -28.37
N GLN A 113 -37.48 12.84 -27.82
CA GLN A 113 -37.35 12.63 -26.38
C GLN A 113 -36.57 13.75 -25.65
N ALA A 114 -35.93 14.66 -26.38
CA ALA A 114 -35.09 15.71 -25.79
C ALA A 114 -35.85 16.61 -24.79
N ALA A 115 -37.14 16.86 -25.04
CA ALA A 115 -37.98 17.65 -24.15
C ALA A 115 -38.17 16.99 -22.77
N LYS A 116 -38.33 15.66 -22.72
CA LYS A 116 -38.46 14.91 -21.46
C LYS A 116 -37.18 14.96 -20.64
N VAL A 117 -36.02 14.86 -21.30
CA VAL A 117 -34.71 14.99 -20.64
C VAL A 117 -34.52 16.37 -20.02
N LYS A 118 -34.84 17.44 -20.77
CA LYS A 118 -34.79 18.82 -20.26
C LYS A 118 -35.74 19.03 -19.07
N ALA A 119 -36.97 18.52 -19.16
CA ALA A 119 -37.96 18.61 -18.09
C ALA A 119 -37.50 17.91 -16.80
N ALA A 120 -36.63 16.90 -16.92
CA ALA A 120 -36.03 16.21 -15.78
C ALA A 120 -34.76 16.90 -15.24
N GLY A 121 -34.37 18.06 -15.78
CA GLY A 121 -33.20 18.84 -15.33
C GLY A 121 -31.86 18.36 -15.90
N ALA A 122 -31.86 17.54 -16.94
CA ALA A 122 -30.66 17.05 -17.62
C ALA A 122 -30.47 17.70 -19.00
N VAL A 123 -29.24 17.67 -19.51
CA VAL A 123 -28.89 18.13 -20.86
C VAL A 123 -29.09 16.98 -21.85
N PRO A 124 -30.00 17.09 -22.85
CA PRO A 124 -30.13 16.06 -23.86
C PRO A 124 -28.96 16.10 -24.83
N LYS A 125 -28.43 14.92 -25.18
CA LYS A 125 -27.50 14.74 -26.30
C LYS A 125 -28.11 13.78 -27.31
N GLN A 126 -28.32 14.23 -28.54
CA GLN A 126 -28.73 13.31 -29.60
C GLN A 126 -27.57 12.37 -29.93
N VAL A 127 -27.87 11.09 -30.04
CA VAL A 127 -26.92 10.04 -30.42
C VAL A 127 -27.53 9.16 -31.51
N ARG A 128 -26.69 8.40 -32.20
CA ARG A 128 -27.16 7.49 -33.26
C ARG A 128 -27.70 6.17 -32.69
N ARG A 129 -27.10 5.69 -31.61
CA ARG A 129 -27.41 4.39 -31.03
C ARG A 129 -27.98 4.50 -29.62
N ALA A 130 -28.99 3.72 -29.34
CA ALA A 130 -29.44 3.52 -27.97
C ALA A 130 -28.46 2.61 -27.21
N VAL A 131 -28.52 2.62 -25.87
CA VAL A 131 -27.57 1.88 -25.03
C VAL A 131 -27.70 0.36 -25.21
N ASN A 132 -28.91 -0.13 -25.47
CA ASN A 132 -29.18 -1.55 -25.74
C ASN A 132 -28.49 -2.03 -27.04
N GLU A 133 -28.37 -1.18 -28.06
CA GLU A 133 -27.62 -1.48 -29.27
C GLU A 133 -26.12 -1.54 -28.98
N LEU A 134 -25.60 -0.61 -28.17
CA LEU A 134 -24.19 -0.65 -27.74
C LEU A 134 -23.89 -1.90 -26.88
N ASP A 135 -24.80 -2.28 -25.99
CA ASP A 135 -24.70 -3.50 -25.18
C ASP A 135 -24.70 -4.77 -26.07
N ALA A 136 -25.50 -4.78 -27.15
CA ALA A 136 -25.49 -5.86 -28.13
C ALA A 136 -24.16 -5.95 -28.88
N VAL A 137 -23.55 -4.80 -29.23
CA VAL A 137 -22.20 -4.76 -29.83
C VAL A 137 -21.15 -5.28 -28.85
N LYS A 138 -21.19 -4.84 -27.58
CA LYS A 138 -20.27 -5.32 -26.54
C LYS A 138 -20.42 -6.84 -26.33
N SER A 139 -21.64 -7.36 -26.30
CA SER A 139 -21.92 -8.79 -26.14
C SER A 139 -21.29 -9.64 -27.26
N ARG A 140 -21.21 -9.12 -28.49
CA ARG A 140 -20.50 -9.80 -29.59
C ARG A 140 -19.00 -9.91 -29.30
N LEU A 141 -18.37 -8.83 -28.83
CA LEU A 141 -16.95 -8.84 -28.42
C LEU A 141 -16.73 -9.78 -27.22
N ASP A 142 -17.62 -9.78 -26.23
CA ASP A 142 -17.56 -10.67 -25.07
C ASP A 142 -17.55 -12.15 -25.51
N SER A 143 -18.33 -12.51 -26.53
CA SER A 143 -18.43 -13.90 -27.00
C SER A 143 -17.13 -14.45 -27.59
N VAL A 144 -16.29 -13.58 -28.17
CA VAL A 144 -14.96 -13.93 -28.69
C VAL A 144 -13.83 -13.54 -27.73
N GLY A 145 -14.13 -13.06 -26.53
CA GLY A 145 -13.17 -12.50 -25.56
C GLY A 145 -12.00 -13.43 -25.24
N ARG A 146 -12.23 -14.75 -25.20
CA ARG A 146 -11.18 -15.75 -24.94
C ARG A 146 -10.09 -15.83 -26.02
N THR A 147 -10.34 -15.27 -27.20
CA THR A 147 -9.40 -15.24 -28.31
C THR A 147 -8.55 -13.97 -28.35
N ALA A 148 -8.85 -12.99 -27.48
CA ALA A 148 -8.08 -11.77 -27.38
C ALA A 148 -6.65 -12.08 -26.90
N THR A 149 -5.67 -11.43 -27.50
CA THR A 149 -4.28 -11.51 -27.04
C THR A 149 -4.06 -10.55 -25.87
N PRO A 150 -3.00 -10.73 -25.05
CA PRO A 150 -2.69 -9.80 -23.95
C PRO A 150 -2.46 -8.34 -24.37
N GLU A 151 -2.22 -8.09 -25.66
CA GLU A 151 -2.07 -6.74 -26.21
C GLU A 151 -3.42 -6.01 -26.37
N ILE A 152 -4.55 -6.73 -26.27
CA ILE A 152 -5.91 -6.17 -26.21
C ILE A 152 -6.35 -6.20 -24.75
N THR A 153 -6.32 -5.05 -24.09
CA THR A 153 -6.34 -4.98 -22.63
C THR A 153 -7.75 -4.85 -22.04
N GLY A 154 -8.74 -4.57 -22.87
CA GLY A 154 -10.15 -4.56 -22.49
C GLY A 154 -11.07 -3.92 -23.54
N TRP A 155 -12.37 -3.97 -23.29
CA TRP A 155 -13.38 -3.28 -24.10
C TRP A 155 -14.61 -2.90 -23.27
N TYR A 156 -15.23 -1.77 -23.60
CA TYR A 156 -16.35 -1.21 -22.84
C TYR A 156 -17.27 -0.35 -23.71
N VAL A 157 -18.51 -0.14 -23.24
CA VAL A 157 -19.45 0.81 -23.84
C VAL A 157 -19.09 2.22 -23.38
N ASP A 158 -18.83 3.11 -24.33
CA ASP A 158 -18.63 4.54 -24.10
C ASP A 158 -19.87 5.31 -24.58
N VAL A 159 -20.78 5.58 -23.66
CA VAL A 159 -22.03 6.29 -23.94
C VAL A 159 -21.81 7.75 -24.34
N ALA A 160 -20.72 8.38 -23.88
CA ALA A 160 -20.43 9.78 -24.16
C ALA A 160 -20.03 9.99 -25.63
N THR A 161 -19.31 9.02 -26.20
CA THR A 161 -18.93 8.99 -27.63
C THR A 161 -19.82 8.10 -28.50
N ASN A 162 -20.83 7.44 -27.90
CA ASN A 162 -21.80 6.56 -28.55
C ASN A 162 -21.16 5.40 -29.34
N SER A 163 -20.18 4.73 -28.74
CA SER A 163 -19.44 3.62 -29.35
C SER A 163 -18.99 2.58 -28.32
N VAL A 164 -18.55 1.42 -28.78
CA VAL A 164 -17.84 0.42 -27.97
C VAL A 164 -16.34 0.60 -28.20
N VAL A 165 -15.60 0.86 -27.13
CA VAL A 165 -14.15 1.07 -27.19
C VAL A 165 -13.44 -0.25 -26.98
N VAL A 166 -12.43 -0.54 -27.81
CA VAL A 166 -11.47 -1.62 -27.61
C VAL A 166 -10.11 -1.00 -27.31
N LEU A 167 -9.51 -1.36 -26.18
CA LEU A 167 -8.22 -0.88 -25.73
C LEU A 167 -7.11 -1.79 -26.27
N ALA A 168 -6.16 -1.19 -26.98
CA ALA A 168 -5.02 -1.87 -27.56
C ALA A 168 -3.71 -1.25 -27.07
N GLN A 169 -2.71 -2.07 -26.76
CA GLN A 169 -1.37 -1.58 -26.48
C GLN A 169 -0.79 -0.82 -27.68
N PRO A 170 0.16 0.12 -27.47
CA PRO A 170 0.83 0.82 -28.57
C PRO A 170 1.39 -0.16 -29.62
N GLY A 171 0.97 -0.02 -30.87
CA GLY A 171 1.37 -0.88 -31.99
C GLY A 171 0.48 -2.10 -32.23
N ALA A 172 -0.48 -2.39 -31.34
CA ALA A 172 -1.42 -3.51 -31.47
C ALA A 172 -2.76 -3.13 -32.11
N GLU A 173 -2.94 -1.88 -32.54
CA GLU A 173 -4.23 -1.34 -32.99
C GLU A 173 -4.79 -2.09 -34.21
N ALA A 174 -3.93 -2.44 -35.17
CA ALA A 174 -4.35 -3.23 -36.34
C ALA A 174 -4.80 -4.64 -35.96
N ARG A 175 -4.16 -5.25 -34.96
CA ARG A 175 -4.56 -6.56 -34.42
C ARG A 175 -5.90 -6.46 -33.69
N ALA A 176 -6.08 -5.44 -32.86
CA ALA A 176 -7.33 -5.19 -32.16
C ALA A 176 -8.50 -4.94 -33.13
N ARG A 177 -8.30 -4.18 -34.22
CA ARG A 177 -9.32 -4.00 -35.27
C ARG A 177 -9.73 -5.31 -35.92
N ARG A 178 -8.76 -6.18 -36.27
CA ARG A 178 -9.06 -7.50 -36.85
C ARG A 178 -9.79 -8.40 -35.86
N TRP A 179 -9.35 -8.44 -34.61
CA TRP A 179 -10.02 -9.20 -33.56
C TRP A 179 -11.46 -8.73 -33.35
N ALA A 180 -11.69 -7.41 -33.28
CA ALA A 180 -13.02 -6.85 -33.17
C ALA A 180 -13.90 -7.17 -34.39
N ALA A 181 -13.35 -7.11 -35.61
CA ALA A 181 -14.08 -7.48 -36.82
C ALA A 181 -14.52 -8.95 -36.80
N ASN A 182 -13.67 -9.85 -36.30
CA ASN A 182 -13.98 -11.29 -36.17
C ASN A 182 -15.12 -11.59 -35.20
N SER A 183 -15.48 -10.65 -34.32
CA SER A 183 -16.65 -10.77 -33.44
C SER A 183 -17.99 -10.57 -34.19
N GLY A 184 -17.96 -10.07 -35.42
CA GLY A 184 -19.17 -9.64 -36.14
C GLY A 184 -19.80 -8.36 -35.60
N ALA A 185 -19.09 -7.62 -34.74
CA ALA A 185 -19.49 -6.28 -34.33
C ALA A 185 -19.49 -5.32 -35.53
N PRO A 186 -20.48 -4.41 -35.66
CA PRO A 186 -20.48 -3.38 -36.70
C PRO A 186 -19.24 -2.49 -36.57
N ALA A 187 -18.46 -2.35 -37.64
CA ALA A 187 -17.18 -1.63 -37.62
C ALA A 187 -17.34 -0.15 -37.21
N ASP A 188 -18.46 0.47 -37.58
CA ASP A 188 -18.79 1.85 -37.26
C ASP A 188 -19.32 2.04 -35.82
N ALA A 189 -19.51 0.95 -35.07
CA ALA A 189 -19.86 0.94 -33.66
C ALA A 189 -18.66 0.72 -32.75
N VAL A 190 -17.52 0.25 -33.28
CA VAL A 190 -16.32 -0.07 -32.52
C VAL A 190 -15.23 0.97 -32.77
N ARG A 191 -14.69 1.55 -31.69
CA ARG A 191 -13.50 2.41 -31.72
C ARG A 191 -12.33 1.70 -31.07
N VAL A 192 -11.25 1.48 -31.82
CA VAL A 192 -9.99 1.02 -31.22
C VAL A 192 -9.20 2.23 -30.71
N THR A 193 -8.83 2.20 -29.43
CA THR A 193 -8.07 3.25 -28.77
C THR A 193 -6.75 2.68 -28.25
N THR A 194 -5.65 3.38 -28.53
CA THR A 194 -4.35 3.04 -27.95
C THR A 194 -4.37 3.33 -26.45
N SER A 195 -4.05 2.34 -25.62
CA SER A 195 -3.99 2.46 -24.16
C SER A 195 -2.77 1.73 -23.61
N ARG A 196 -2.18 2.29 -22.55
CA ARG A 196 -1.11 1.66 -21.78
C ARG A 196 -1.63 0.94 -20.53
N GLU A 197 -2.95 0.87 -20.36
CA GLU A 197 -3.58 0.16 -19.26
C GLU A 197 -3.24 -1.31 -19.29
N GLN A 198 -2.84 -1.86 -18.15
CA GLN A 198 -2.62 -3.29 -17.95
C GLN A 198 -3.31 -3.71 -16.64
N PRO A 199 -4.63 -3.93 -16.66
CA PRO A 199 -5.36 -4.36 -15.48
C PRO A 199 -4.77 -5.66 -14.92
N ARG A 200 -4.66 -5.74 -13.60
CA ARG A 200 -4.20 -6.92 -12.88
C ARG A 200 -4.94 -7.04 -11.55
N PRO A 201 -5.03 -8.25 -10.98
CA PRO A 201 -5.44 -8.42 -9.59
C PRO A 201 -4.53 -7.61 -8.66
N LEU A 202 -5.13 -7.04 -7.61
CA LEU A 202 -4.44 -6.28 -6.56
C LEU A 202 -4.62 -7.02 -5.24
N PHE A 203 -3.52 -7.47 -4.66
CA PHE A 203 -3.45 -8.16 -3.37
C PHE A 203 -2.52 -7.40 -2.43
N ASP A 204 -2.72 -7.54 -1.13
CA ASP A 204 -1.83 -6.96 -0.12
C ASP A 204 -0.87 -8.01 0.43
N LEU A 205 0.33 -7.59 0.79
CA LEU A 205 1.29 -8.39 1.58
C LEU A 205 1.28 -7.87 3.00
N VAL A 206 0.80 -8.69 3.92
CA VAL A 206 0.71 -8.35 5.35
C VAL A 206 1.58 -9.30 6.16
N GLY A 207 2.34 -8.76 7.12
CA GLY A 207 3.13 -9.59 8.04
C GLY A 207 2.24 -10.52 8.87
N GLY A 208 2.65 -11.77 9.07
CA GLY A 208 1.92 -12.81 9.79
C GLY A 208 1.08 -13.72 8.89
N GLU A 209 0.68 -13.28 7.69
CA GLU A 209 -0.12 -14.09 6.76
C GLU A 209 0.61 -15.33 6.25
N PRO A 210 -0.13 -16.42 5.89
CA PRO A 210 0.48 -17.60 5.29
C PRO A 210 0.96 -17.32 3.86
N PHE A 211 2.08 -17.92 3.52
CA PHE A 211 2.49 -18.13 2.13
C PHE A 211 2.95 -19.58 1.96
N PHE A 212 2.85 -20.09 0.73
CA PHE A 212 3.16 -21.47 0.41
C PHE A 212 4.37 -21.55 -0.51
N ILE A 213 5.22 -22.55 -0.27
CA ILE A 213 6.48 -22.75 -0.99
C ILE A 213 6.36 -23.99 -1.86
N ASN A 214 6.52 -23.83 -3.17
CA ASN A 214 6.41 -24.90 -4.18
C ASN A 214 5.14 -25.77 -4.01
N ASN A 215 4.03 -25.18 -3.54
CA ASN A 215 2.77 -25.85 -3.22
C ASN A 215 2.90 -27.02 -2.21
N ALA A 216 3.92 -27.02 -1.35
CA ALA A 216 4.20 -28.11 -0.41
C ALA A 216 4.44 -27.61 1.03
N GLY A 217 5.25 -26.57 1.20
CA GLY A 217 5.54 -25.98 2.52
C GLY A 217 4.63 -24.80 2.84
N ARG A 218 4.39 -24.54 4.13
CA ARG A 218 3.72 -23.32 4.63
C ARG A 218 4.64 -22.62 5.61
N CYS A 219 4.83 -21.32 5.41
CA CYS A 219 5.43 -20.43 6.39
C CYS A 219 4.58 -19.15 6.50
N SER A 220 5.01 -18.24 7.37
CA SER A 220 4.37 -16.96 7.59
C SER A 220 5.26 -15.82 7.07
N ILE A 221 4.62 -14.78 6.53
CA ILE A 221 5.30 -13.55 6.11
C ILE A 221 5.86 -12.84 7.36
N GLY A 222 7.11 -12.40 7.31
CA GLY A 222 7.72 -11.63 8.40
C GLY A 222 7.34 -10.16 8.30
N PHE A 223 8.04 -9.41 7.46
CA PHE A 223 7.74 -8.00 7.22
C PHE A 223 7.83 -7.66 5.75
N SER A 224 6.92 -6.81 5.30
CA SER A 224 6.99 -6.18 3.99
C SER A 224 8.24 -5.32 3.87
N VAL A 225 8.96 -5.50 2.77
CA VAL A 225 10.08 -4.65 2.36
C VAL A 225 9.79 -4.14 0.94
N VAL A 226 10.49 -3.09 0.52
CA VAL A 226 10.37 -2.61 -0.86
C VAL A 226 10.72 -3.76 -1.82
N GLY A 227 9.76 -4.14 -2.67
CA GLY A 227 9.91 -5.23 -3.63
C GLY A 227 9.61 -6.65 -3.12
N GLY A 228 9.12 -6.82 -1.89
CA GLY A 228 8.67 -8.13 -1.40
C GLY A 228 8.53 -8.22 0.12
N PHE A 229 9.00 -9.32 0.71
CA PHE A 229 8.95 -9.52 2.16
C PHE A 229 10.11 -10.38 2.68
N VAL A 230 10.45 -10.20 3.96
CA VAL A 230 11.40 -11.05 4.67
C VAL A 230 10.68 -12.20 5.40
N THR A 231 11.35 -13.33 5.53
CA THR A 231 10.87 -14.55 6.20
C THR A 231 12.06 -15.38 6.70
N ALA A 232 11.85 -16.60 7.20
CA ALA A 232 12.92 -17.48 7.67
C ALA A 232 13.61 -18.21 6.51
N GLY A 233 14.91 -18.49 6.67
CA GLY A 233 15.74 -19.15 5.65
C GLY A 233 15.36 -20.62 5.45
N HIS A 234 15.06 -21.33 6.54
CA HIS A 234 14.66 -22.73 6.49
C HIS A 234 13.35 -22.99 5.72
N CYS A 235 12.54 -21.94 5.48
CA CYS A 235 11.30 -22.05 4.71
C CYS A 235 11.54 -22.37 3.22
N GLY A 236 12.69 -21.97 2.67
CA GLY A 236 12.92 -22.15 1.24
C GLY A 236 14.32 -21.73 0.78
N ARG A 237 14.79 -22.40 -0.29
CA ARG A 237 16.05 -22.09 -0.96
C ARG A 237 15.84 -21.05 -2.05
N VAL A 238 16.92 -20.36 -2.44
CA VAL A 238 16.91 -19.43 -3.59
C VAL A 238 16.32 -20.10 -4.83
N GLY A 239 15.40 -19.41 -5.50
CA GLY A 239 14.67 -19.92 -6.67
C GLY A 239 13.37 -20.67 -6.37
N ALA A 240 13.08 -21.00 -5.10
CA ALA A 240 11.79 -21.57 -4.72
C ALA A 240 10.64 -20.58 -4.99
N ARG A 241 9.54 -21.06 -5.58
CA ARG A 241 8.38 -20.23 -5.93
C ARG A 241 7.39 -20.14 -4.78
N THR A 242 6.74 -18.99 -4.64
CA THR A 242 5.73 -18.77 -3.62
C THR A 242 4.35 -18.44 -4.18
N THR A 243 3.32 -18.90 -3.45
CA THR A 243 1.92 -18.45 -3.59
C THR A 243 1.45 -17.85 -2.28
N GLY A 244 0.54 -16.87 -2.33
CA GLY A 244 0.02 -16.21 -1.14
C GLY A 244 -1.13 -16.96 -0.48
N PHE A 245 -1.76 -16.35 0.53
CA PHE A 245 -2.89 -16.93 1.26
C PHE A 245 -4.06 -17.35 0.35
N ASN A 246 -4.22 -16.67 -0.79
CA ASN A 246 -5.24 -16.91 -1.81
C ASN A 246 -4.80 -17.88 -2.92
N GLN A 247 -3.64 -18.54 -2.75
CA GLN A 247 -3.01 -19.43 -3.74
C GLN A 247 -2.60 -18.77 -5.07
N ALA A 248 -2.73 -17.44 -5.20
CA ALA A 248 -2.23 -16.73 -6.37
C ALA A 248 -0.70 -16.68 -6.35
N GLN A 249 -0.09 -16.68 -7.55
CA GLN A 249 1.36 -16.54 -7.70
C GLN A 249 1.83 -15.26 -6.99
N GLN A 250 2.84 -15.38 -6.14
CA GLN A 250 3.29 -14.29 -5.28
C GLN A 250 4.71 -13.86 -5.61
N GLY A 251 5.67 -14.78 -5.55
CA GLY A 251 7.07 -14.40 -5.64
C GLY A 251 8.04 -15.56 -5.76
N THR A 252 9.30 -15.27 -5.51
CA THR A 252 10.39 -16.26 -5.51
C THR A 252 11.42 -15.85 -4.46
N PHE A 253 12.00 -16.84 -3.77
CA PHE A 253 13.09 -16.63 -2.84
C PHE A 253 14.31 -16.07 -3.59
N ALA A 254 14.66 -14.82 -3.31
CA ALA A 254 15.76 -14.11 -3.97
C ALA A 254 17.08 -14.23 -3.18
N ALA A 255 16.99 -14.36 -1.86
CA ALA A 255 18.10 -14.66 -0.96
C ALA A 255 17.61 -15.53 0.19
N SER A 256 18.45 -16.43 0.67
CA SER A 256 18.16 -17.31 1.81
C SER A 256 19.46 -17.78 2.45
N SER A 257 19.51 -17.82 3.78
CA SER A 257 20.62 -18.33 4.58
C SER A 257 20.06 -19.20 5.71
N PHE A 258 20.41 -20.49 5.66
CA PHE A 258 20.13 -21.49 6.69
C PHE A 258 20.91 -22.79 6.39
N PRO A 259 21.62 -23.41 7.36
CA PRO A 259 21.88 -22.93 8.73
C PRO A 259 22.95 -21.83 8.77
N GLY A 260 23.48 -21.52 9.97
CA GLY A 260 24.39 -20.39 10.24
C GLY A 260 23.62 -19.16 10.74
N ASP A 261 22.77 -18.64 9.85
CA ASP A 261 21.68 -17.71 10.17
C ASP A 261 20.33 -18.40 9.86
N ASP A 262 19.20 -17.72 10.07
CA ASP A 262 17.89 -18.19 9.60
C ASP A 262 17.01 -17.07 9.05
N TRP A 263 17.36 -16.58 7.85
CA TRP A 263 16.59 -15.55 7.16
C TRP A 263 16.50 -15.78 5.65
N ALA A 264 15.45 -15.22 5.05
CA ALA A 264 15.26 -15.14 3.62
C ALA A 264 14.58 -13.83 3.21
N PHE A 265 14.75 -13.48 1.93
CA PHE A 265 14.00 -12.44 1.24
C PHE A 265 13.29 -13.05 0.04
N VAL A 266 11.97 -12.87 -0.01
CA VAL A 266 11.12 -13.24 -1.15
C VAL A 266 10.81 -11.99 -1.94
N ARG A 267 11.23 -11.97 -3.21
CA ARG A 267 10.87 -10.92 -4.16
C ARG A 267 9.51 -11.23 -4.74
N THR A 268 8.57 -10.29 -4.68
CA THR A 268 7.21 -10.49 -5.17
C THR A 268 6.99 -9.93 -6.55
N ASN A 269 5.98 -10.45 -7.25
CA ASN A 269 5.51 -9.87 -8.50
C ASN A 269 4.69 -8.60 -8.22
N ASN A 270 4.22 -7.97 -9.28
CA ASN A 270 3.56 -6.67 -9.22
C ASN A 270 2.07 -6.74 -8.79
N GLN A 271 1.47 -7.91 -8.64
CA GLN A 271 0.08 -8.08 -8.18
C GLN A 271 -0.04 -7.92 -6.67
N TRP A 272 1.08 -7.96 -5.94
CA TRP A 272 1.14 -7.94 -4.49
C TRP A 272 1.76 -6.64 -3.99
N THR A 273 1.01 -5.89 -3.19
CA THR A 273 1.38 -4.57 -2.66
C THR A 273 1.92 -4.72 -1.24
N PRO A 274 3.20 -4.39 -0.98
CA PRO A 274 3.77 -4.41 0.36
C PRO A 274 3.03 -3.45 1.31
N GLN A 275 2.47 -3.97 2.41
CA GLN A 275 1.84 -3.16 3.45
C GLN A 275 2.72 -3.04 4.69
N GLY A 276 2.78 -1.85 5.27
CA GLY A 276 3.55 -1.55 6.48
C GLY A 276 2.85 -1.97 7.77
N VAL A 277 2.27 -3.17 7.79
CA VAL A 277 1.43 -3.68 8.87
C VAL A 277 1.64 -5.18 9.11
N VAL A 278 1.26 -5.65 10.29
CA VAL A 278 1.24 -7.07 10.70
C VAL A 278 -0.18 -7.41 11.13
N THR A 279 -0.72 -8.56 10.72
CA THR A 279 -2.03 -9.02 11.19
C THR A 279 -2.01 -9.37 12.68
N ASP A 280 -3.03 -8.95 13.42
CA ASP A 280 -3.24 -9.35 14.81
C ASP A 280 -4.03 -10.66 14.95
N PHE A 281 -4.49 -11.22 13.82
CA PHE A 281 -5.36 -12.39 13.73
C PHE A 281 -6.71 -12.29 14.49
N ASN A 282 -7.09 -11.10 14.94
CA ASN A 282 -8.37 -10.75 15.56
C ASN A 282 -9.21 -9.84 14.65
N GLY A 283 -8.93 -9.82 13.34
CA GLY A 283 -9.62 -8.99 12.34
C GLY A 283 -9.01 -7.60 12.17
N GLY A 284 -7.89 -7.31 12.83
CA GLY A 284 -7.16 -6.05 12.75
C GLY A 284 -5.73 -6.20 12.25
N VAL A 285 -5.05 -5.07 12.16
CA VAL A 285 -3.62 -4.98 11.82
C VAL A 285 -2.91 -4.01 12.75
N VAL A 286 -1.65 -4.31 13.05
CA VAL A 286 -0.75 -3.47 13.84
C VAL A 286 0.20 -2.75 12.89
N PRO A 287 0.36 -1.42 12.99
CA PRO A 287 1.28 -0.67 12.15
C PRO A 287 2.74 -1.00 12.48
N VAL A 288 3.58 -1.00 11.45
CA VAL A 288 5.03 -1.08 11.56
C VAL A 288 5.62 0.28 11.23
N ASN A 289 6.29 0.94 12.17
CA ASN A 289 6.85 2.29 12.00
C ASN A 289 8.37 2.35 12.01
N GLY A 290 9.04 1.22 12.25
CA GLY A 290 10.49 1.14 12.25
C GLY A 290 10.98 -0.23 12.70
N SER A 291 12.27 -0.32 13.02
CA SER A 291 12.93 -1.54 13.48
C SER A 291 13.89 -1.27 14.65
N THR A 292 13.52 -0.34 15.53
CA THR A 292 14.27 -0.08 16.76
C THR A 292 14.25 -1.34 17.63
N GLU A 293 15.43 -1.89 17.91
CA GLU A 293 15.56 -3.16 18.61
C GLU A 293 15.21 -3.03 20.10
N ALA A 294 14.35 -3.92 20.60
CA ALA A 294 13.93 -3.95 21.99
C ALA A 294 14.99 -4.60 22.90
N PRO A 295 15.20 -4.13 24.14
CA PRO A 295 16.14 -4.73 25.07
C PRO A 295 15.63 -6.05 25.67
N VAL A 296 16.52 -6.81 26.34
CA VAL A 296 16.11 -7.95 27.17
C VAL A 296 15.13 -7.47 28.26
N GLY A 297 14.08 -8.26 28.52
CA GLY A 297 12.99 -7.92 29.43
C GLY A 297 11.83 -7.15 28.78
N ALA A 298 12.01 -6.62 27.56
CA ALA A 298 10.95 -5.91 26.87
C ALA A 298 9.79 -6.84 26.48
N SER A 299 8.56 -6.32 26.55
CA SER A 299 7.38 -6.98 26.01
C SER A 299 7.51 -7.11 24.49
N ILE A 300 7.15 -8.27 23.98
CA ILE A 300 7.24 -8.58 22.56
C ILE A 300 6.08 -9.49 22.14
N CYS A 301 5.57 -9.24 20.95
CA CYS A 301 4.52 -10.03 20.34
C CYS A 301 5.03 -10.62 19.04
N ARG A 302 4.51 -11.78 18.68
CA ARG A 302 4.75 -12.45 17.41
C ARG A 302 3.43 -12.71 16.70
N SER A 303 3.46 -12.78 15.39
CA SER A 303 2.30 -13.11 14.54
C SER A 303 2.67 -14.22 13.57
N GLY A 304 1.81 -15.21 13.41
CA GLY A 304 2.03 -16.37 12.55
C GLY A 304 0.74 -17.08 12.16
N SER A 305 0.76 -17.71 10.99
CA SER A 305 -0.43 -18.30 10.35
C SER A 305 -1.03 -19.52 11.04
N THR A 306 -0.34 -20.11 12.03
CA THR A 306 -0.84 -21.26 12.78
C THR A 306 -1.45 -20.83 14.11
N THR A 307 -0.71 -20.07 14.92
CA THR A 307 -1.11 -19.76 16.30
C THR A 307 -1.62 -18.33 16.50
N GLY A 308 -1.63 -17.52 15.43
CA GLY A 308 -2.04 -16.13 15.45
C GLY A 308 -1.06 -15.23 16.19
N ALA A 309 -1.58 -14.17 16.83
CA ALA A 309 -0.79 -13.27 17.65
C ALA A 309 -0.56 -13.85 19.06
N ARG A 310 0.70 -13.90 19.50
CA ARG A 310 1.11 -14.35 20.86
C ARG A 310 2.14 -13.39 21.43
N CYS A 311 2.12 -13.16 22.74
CA CYS A 311 3.01 -12.19 23.38
C CYS A 311 3.70 -12.74 24.62
N GLY A 312 4.78 -12.07 25.02
CA GLY A 312 5.58 -12.38 26.20
C GLY A 312 6.75 -11.41 26.29
N VAL A 313 7.94 -11.90 26.62
CA VAL A 313 9.13 -11.07 26.86
C VAL A 313 10.38 -11.61 26.18
N VAL A 314 11.28 -10.68 25.83
CA VAL A 314 12.65 -11.01 25.41
C VAL A 314 13.43 -11.53 26.62
N GLN A 315 14.01 -12.73 26.52
CA GLN A 315 14.74 -13.36 27.62
C GLN A 315 16.26 -13.29 27.44
N ALA A 316 16.75 -13.41 26.22
CA ALA A 316 18.18 -13.32 25.92
C ALA A 316 18.41 -12.92 24.46
N LYS A 317 19.58 -12.35 24.17
CA LYS A 317 20.05 -12.04 22.82
C LYS A 317 21.29 -12.85 22.50
N ASN A 318 21.65 -12.91 21.23
CA ASN A 318 22.83 -13.64 20.75
C ASN A 318 22.83 -15.13 21.19
N ALA A 319 21.66 -15.75 21.20
CA ALA A 319 21.50 -17.16 21.48
C ALA A 319 21.97 -18.00 20.29
N THR A 320 22.55 -19.15 20.60
CA THR A 320 22.91 -20.17 19.61
C THR A 320 22.01 -21.39 19.79
N VAL A 321 21.46 -21.91 18.70
CA VAL A 321 20.58 -23.08 18.67
C VAL A 321 21.16 -24.11 17.71
N ASN A 322 21.19 -25.37 18.12
CA ASN A 322 21.63 -26.49 17.29
C ASN A 322 20.40 -27.18 16.71
N TYR A 323 20.05 -26.88 15.46
CA TYR A 323 19.01 -27.60 14.72
C TYR A 323 19.58 -28.88 14.08
N PRO A 324 18.73 -29.85 13.70
CA PRO A 324 19.16 -31.03 12.95
C PRO A 324 19.93 -30.70 11.66
N GLU A 325 19.58 -29.60 11.00
CA GLU A 325 20.20 -29.12 9.76
C GLU A 325 21.53 -28.39 9.99
N GLY A 326 21.77 -27.90 11.22
CA GLY A 326 23.00 -27.23 11.63
C GLY A 326 22.81 -26.17 12.70
N THR A 327 23.91 -25.60 13.17
CA THR A 327 23.92 -24.53 14.18
C THR A 327 23.49 -23.19 13.58
N VAL A 328 22.62 -22.48 14.28
CA VAL A 328 22.23 -21.09 13.98
C VAL A 328 22.62 -20.21 15.17
N THR A 329 23.26 -19.08 14.89
CA THR A 329 23.78 -18.14 15.92
C THR A 329 23.06 -16.79 15.86
N GLY A 330 23.30 -15.91 16.83
CA GLY A 330 22.76 -14.54 16.79
C GLY A 330 21.25 -14.40 17.08
N LEU A 331 20.56 -15.49 17.45
CA LEU A 331 19.11 -15.47 17.65
C LEU A 331 18.71 -14.73 18.93
N THR A 332 17.49 -14.20 18.96
CA THR A 332 16.88 -13.67 20.18
C THR A 332 15.92 -14.69 20.77
N ARG A 333 16.07 -15.00 22.05
CA ARG A 333 15.27 -15.97 22.80
C ARG A 333 14.12 -15.27 23.52
N THR A 334 12.94 -15.87 23.48
CA THR A 334 11.73 -15.37 24.17
C THR A 334 10.96 -16.52 24.85
N ASN A 335 10.03 -16.18 25.75
CA ASN A 335 9.08 -17.14 26.34
C ASN A 335 7.75 -17.24 25.58
N VAL A 336 7.66 -16.66 24.38
CA VAL A 336 6.43 -16.69 23.60
C VAL A 336 6.34 -18.04 22.90
N CYS A 337 5.17 -18.66 22.87
CA CYS A 337 4.94 -19.93 22.19
C CYS A 337 4.87 -19.76 20.65
N ALA A 338 5.18 -20.83 19.92
CA ALA A 338 5.05 -20.94 18.48
C ALA A 338 4.86 -22.41 18.07
N GLU A 339 4.25 -22.65 16.91
CA GLU A 339 4.01 -23.99 16.36
C GLU A 339 4.37 -24.08 14.87
N PRO A 340 4.48 -25.30 14.30
CA PRO A 340 4.80 -25.48 12.87
C PRO A 340 3.89 -24.65 11.95
N GLY A 341 4.50 -23.98 10.96
CA GLY A 341 3.84 -23.05 10.04
C GLY A 341 3.90 -21.58 10.48
N ASP A 342 4.22 -21.32 11.75
CA ASP A 342 4.48 -19.98 12.23
C ASP A 342 5.88 -19.45 11.90
N SER A 343 6.77 -20.32 11.39
CA SER A 343 8.10 -19.98 10.92
C SER A 343 8.07 -18.81 9.94
N GLY A 344 9.05 -17.91 10.07
CA GLY A 344 9.15 -16.69 9.28
C GLY A 344 8.23 -15.55 9.73
N GLY A 345 7.24 -15.82 10.57
CA GLY A 345 6.26 -14.83 11.04
C GLY A 345 6.87 -13.68 11.84
N SER A 346 6.19 -12.53 11.84
CA SER A 346 6.65 -11.26 12.40
C SER A 346 6.86 -11.31 13.91
N TRP A 347 7.88 -10.61 14.41
CA TRP A 347 8.03 -10.22 15.83
C TRP A 347 8.04 -8.71 15.97
N ILE A 348 7.16 -8.16 16.79
CA ILE A 348 6.96 -6.71 16.97
C ILE A 348 6.99 -6.35 18.47
N SER A 349 7.60 -5.21 18.79
CA SER A 349 7.53 -4.60 20.12
C SER A 349 7.02 -3.17 19.94
N GLY A 350 5.84 -2.87 20.49
CA GLY A 350 5.10 -1.67 20.11
C GLY A 350 4.78 -1.68 18.61
N ASP A 351 5.33 -0.70 17.88
CA ASP A 351 5.24 -0.57 16.42
C ASP A 351 6.58 -0.83 15.71
N GLN A 352 7.56 -1.44 16.41
CA GLN A 352 8.91 -1.67 15.91
C GLN A 352 9.12 -3.15 15.55
N ALA A 353 9.49 -3.40 14.30
CA ALA A 353 9.88 -4.72 13.81
C ALA A 353 11.14 -5.23 14.52
N GLN A 354 11.08 -6.45 15.06
CA GLN A 354 12.15 -7.08 15.82
C GLN A 354 12.82 -8.23 15.06
N GLY A 355 12.04 -9.07 14.37
CA GLY A 355 12.59 -10.25 13.70
C GLY A 355 11.56 -11.19 13.09
N VAL A 356 12.06 -12.32 12.59
CA VAL A 356 11.26 -13.39 11.99
C VAL A 356 11.44 -14.69 12.77
N THR A 357 10.37 -15.44 12.98
CA THR A 357 10.41 -16.70 13.75
C THR A 357 11.33 -17.72 13.09
N SER A 358 12.33 -18.19 13.84
CA SER A 358 13.25 -19.25 13.40
C SER A 358 12.77 -20.62 13.86
N GLY A 359 12.61 -20.81 15.17
CA GLY A 359 12.11 -22.07 15.72
C GLY A 359 11.99 -22.01 17.24
N GLY A 360 11.64 -23.11 17.87
CA GLY A 360 11.40 -23.14 19.31
C GLY A 360 11.18 -24.53 19.87
N SER A 361 10.77 -24.59 21.13
CA SER A 361 10.37 -25.80 21.83
C SER A 361 9.11 -25.56 22.66
N GLY A 362 8.35 -26.63 22.91
CA GLY A 362 7.03 -26.54 23.54
C GLY A 362 5.90 -26.32 22.51
N ASN A 363 4.78 -25.74 22.95
CA ASN A 363 3.64 -25.39 22.11
C ASN A 363 2.77 -24.30 22.78
N CYS A 364 1.70 -23.85 22.12
CA CYS A 364 0.83 -22.80 22.69
C CYS A 364 -0.20 -23.29 23.72
N THR A 365 -0.23 -24.59 24.03
CA THR A 365 -1.06 -25.18 25.09
C THR A 365 -0.33 -25.23 26.43
N VAL A 366 0.94 -25.66 26.43
CA VAL A 366 1.76 -25.82 27.66
C VAL A 366 2.79 -24.72 27.84
N GLY A 367 2.94 -23.83 26.86
CA GLY A 367 4.00 -22.84 26.81
C GLY A 367 5.26 -23.36 26.12
N GLY A 368 6.23 -22.47 25.93
CA GLY A 368 7.42 -22.79 25.17
C GLY A 368 8.46 -21.67 25.15
N VAL A 369 9.54 -21.94 24.43
CA VAL A 369 10.60 -20.98 24.13
C VAL A 369 10.67 -20.85 22.63
N THR A 370 10.62 -19.62 22.13
CA THR A 370 10.77 -19.37 20.69
C THR A 370 11.90 -18.40 20.44
N PHE A 371 12.65 -18.69 19.38
CA PHE A 371 13.77 -17.92 18.89
C PHE A 371 13.39 -17.22 17.59
N PHE A 372 13.88 -16.00 17.43
CA PHE A 372 13.72 -15.24 16.19
C PHE A 372 15.06 -14.71 15.69
N GLN A 373 15.18 -14.64 14.37
CA GLN A 373 16.27 -14.01 13.66
C GLN A 373 16.03 -12.48 13.63
N PRO A 374 16.94 -11.64 14.15
CA PRO A 374 16.76 -10.20 14.18
C PRO A 374 16.58 -9.58 12.79
N VAL A 375 15.58 -8.69 12.63
CA VAL A 375 15.22 -8.13 11.31
C VAL A 375 16.30 -7.19 10.77
N ASN A 376 16.99 -6.46 11.64
CA ASN A 376 17.99 -5.48 11.23
C ASN A 376 19.16 -6.12 10.49
N GLU A 377 19.55 -7.34 10.86
CA GLU A 377 20.57 -8.11 10.13
C GLU A 377 20.11 -8.43 8.70
N ILE A 378 18.87 -8.92 8.55
CA ILE A 378 18.29 -9.26 7.24
C ILE A 378 18.26 -8.03 6.33
N LEU A 379 17.81 -6.88 6.88
CA LEU A 379 17.74 -5.62 6.16
C LEU A 379 19.12 -5.15 5.71
N GLN A 380 20.11 -5.18 6.60
CA GLN A 380 21.48 -4.72 6.32
C GLN A 380 22.20 -5.62 5.32
N ARG A 381 22.16 -6.95 5.50
CA ARG A 381 22.85 -7.89 4.60
C ARG A 381 22.33 -7.86 3.17
N ASN A 382 21.05 -7.55 2.99
CA ASN A 382 20.38 -7.58 1.68
C ASN A 382 20.08 -6.19 1.12
N ASN A 383 20.52 -5.12 1.79
CA ASN A 383 20.23 -3.73 1.44
C ASN A 383 18.71 -3.47 1.22
N LEU A 384 17.89 -4.03 2.11
CA LEU A 384 16.43 -3.93 2.01
C LEU A 384 15.91 -2.75 2.82
N THR A 385 14.84 -2.13 2.31
CA THR A 385 14.12 -1.07 3.01
C THR A 385 12.81 -1.62 3.56
N LEU A 386 12.64 -1.57 4.88
CA LEU A 386 11.40 -1.93 5.55
C LEU A 386 10.26 -1.02 5.09
N VAL A 387 9.11 -1.60 4.77
CA VAL A 387 7.90 -0.83 4.49
C VAL A 387 7.23 -0.49 5.81
N THR A 388 7.06 0.81 6.07
CA THR A 388 6.42 1.31 7.29
C THR A 388 5.04 1.87 6.98
N ALA A 389 4.14 1.95 7.96
CA ALA A 389 2.79 2.47 7.79
C ALA A 389 2.75 3.86 7.14
N ASN A 390 3.74 4.71 7.44
CA ASN A 390 3.87 6.06 6.86
C ASN A 390 4.42 6.09 5.42
N ASN A 391 5.03 5.00 4.93
CA ASN A 391 5.67 4.92 3.61
C ASN A 391 5.09 3.79 2.72
N ALA A 392 4.07 3.07 3.20
CA ALA A 392 3.43 1.96 2.47
C ALA A 392 2.87 2.39 1.10
N GLN A 393 2.46 3.66 0.97
CA GLN A 393 1.94 4.22 -0.28
C GLN A 393 3.01 4.61 -1.32
N GLN A 394 4.29 4.67 -0.96
CA GLN A 394 5.36 5.03 -1.89
C GLN A 394 5.92 3.83 -2.68
N SER A 395 5.50 2.61 -2.36
CA SER A 395 6.02 1.36 -2.96
C SER A 395 5.41 1.01 -4.33
N THR A 396 4.43 1.78 -4.82
CA THR A 396 3.63 1.45 -6.02
C THR A 396 4.15 2.05 -7.33
N GLN A 397 5.21 2.86 -7.33
CA GLN A 397 5.80 3.34 -8.57
C GLN A 397 6.81 2.33 -9.14
N PRO A 398 6.66 1.89 -10.41
CA PRO A 398 7.77 1.30 -11.14
C PRO A 398 8.92 2.32 -11.18
N GLN A 399 10.10 1.95 -10.66
CA GLN A 399 11.31 2.71 -10.94
C GLN A 399 11.51 2.71 -12.45
N ALA A 400 11.31 3.86 -13.09
CA ALA A 400 11.80 4.09 -14.43
C ALA A 400 13.32 3.82 -14.45
N PRO A 401 13.89 3.21 -15.50
CA PRO A 401 15.33 3.08 -15.61
C PRO A 401 15.93 4.47 -15.46
N ALA A 402 16.97 4.59 -14.63
CA ALA A 402 17.73 5.81 -14.44
C ALA A 402 18.29 6.24 -15.81
N THR A 403 17.55 7.11 -16.49
CA THR A 403 18.04 7.87 -17.63
C THR A 403 18.71 9.08 -17.02
N VAL A 404 20.04 9.14 -17.15
CA VAL A 404 20.85 10.31 -16.83
C VAL A 404 20.29 11.49 -17.65
N PRO A 405 19.67 12.50 -17.03
CA PRO A 405 19.26 13.69 -17.77
C PRO A 405 20.51 14.52 -18.10
N PRO A 406 20.61 15.10 -19.31
CA PRO A 406 21.72 15.95 -19.67
C PRO A 406 21.72 17.20 -18.77
N ALA A 407 22.93 17.62 -18.37
CA ALA A 407 23.15 18.78 -17.53
C ALA A 407 22.48 20.03 -18.12
N GLN A 408 21.51 20.58 -17.40
CA GLN A 408 21.02 21.93 -17.62
C GLN A 408 21.68 22.84 -16.59
N ALA A 409 22.38 23.86 -17.10
CA ALA A 409 23.04 24.89 -16.30
C ALA A 409 22.02 25.56 -15.37
N SER A 410 22.39 25.66 -14.09
CA SER A 410 21.60 26.35 -13.08
C SER A 410 21.46 27.84 -13.41
N PRO A 411 20.29 28.47 -13.20
CA PRO A 411 20.19 29.92 -13.16
C PRO A 411 21.01 30.46 -11.97
N PRO A 412 21.53 31.69 -12.04
CA PRO A 412 22.38 32.24 -10.98
C PRO A 412 21.57 32.36 -9.66
N PRO A 413 22.22 32.21 -8.49
CA PRO A 413 21.52 32.25 -7.23
C PRO A 413 20.94 33.65 -6.99
N ALA A 414 19.65 33.71 -6.66
CA ALA A 414 19.08 34.87 -6.02
C ALA A 414 19.84 35.10 -4.70
N THR A 415 20.56 36.21 -4.65
CA THR A 415 21.17 36.77 -3.44
C THR A 415 20.08 37.16 -2.47
N GLY A 416 19.73 36.23 -1.58
CA GLY A 416 19.10 36.53 -0.30
C GLY A 416 20.08 36.12 0.77
N ASP A 417 20.61 37.07 1.53
CA ASP A 417 21.50 36.84 2.66
C ASP A 417 20.88 35.83 3.61
N THR A 418 21.40 34.59 3.63
CA THR A 418 21.05 33.60 4.64
C THR A 418 22.04 33.76 5.79
N ALA A 419 21.52 34.02 6.99
CA ALA A 419 22.31 34.18 8.22
C ALA A 419 23.03 32.89 8.64
N CYS A 420 22.67 31.76 8.05
CA CYS A 420 23.22 30.43 8.28
C CYS A 420 24.04 29.90 7.10
N ALA A 421 25.37 29.79 7.30
CA ALA A 421 26.31 29.10 6.41
C ALA A 421 26.67 27.70 6.93
N GLY A 422 26.87 26.73 6.02
CA GLY A 422 27.26 25.35 6.34
C GLY A 422 27.43 24.51 5.06
N THR A 423 28.23 23.44 5.12
CA THR A 423 28.52 22.57 3.95
C THR A 423 27.35 21.68 3.58
N VAL A 424 26.49 21.35 4.54
CA VAL A 424 25.27 20.57 4.36
C VAL A 424 24.06 21.42 4.69
N ARG A 425 23.07 21.47 3.78
CA ARG A 425 21.79 22.16 3.96
C ARG A 425 20.62 21.19 3.91
N ARG A 426 19.66 21.36 4.81
CA ARG A 426 18.40 20.60 4.88
C ARG A 426 17.25 21.52 5.22
N SER A 427 16.06 21.26 4.68
CA SER A 427 14.86 22.04 4.96
C SER A 427 13.67 21.15 5.30
N GLY A 428 12.68 21.71 5.98
CA GLY A 428 11.45 21.00 6.33
C GLY A 428 10.40 21.90 6.94
N THR A 429 9.24 21.32 7.27
CA THR A 429 8.12 22.02 7.92
C THR A 429 7.67 21.24 9.15
N LEU A 430 7.49 21.93 10.28
CA LEU A 430 7.07 21.30 11.53
C LEU A 430 5.92 22.09 12.18
N THR A 431 4.99 21.35 12.77
CA THR A 431 3.93 21.86 13.64
C THR A 431 4.24 21.52 15.09
N ALA A 432 3.71 22.31 16.03
CA ALA A 432 3.94 22.19 17.47
C ALA A 432 3.87 20.74 17.98
N GLY A 433 4.85 20.34 18.78
CA GLY A 433 4.97 18.99 19.35
C GLY A 433 5.59 17.95 18.41
N ARG A 434 5.83 18.28 17.13
CA ARG A 434 6.52 17.38 16.18
C ARG A 434 8.02 17.64 16.18
N ALA A 435 8.78 16.57 15.93
CA ALA A 435 10.23 16.63 15.77
C ALA A 435 10.67 15.87 14.52
N GLN A 436 11.79 16.30 13.94
CA GLN A 436 12.43 15.65 12.80
C GLN A 436 13.93 15.50 13.03
N ALA A 437 14.46 14.31 12.71
CA ALA A 437 15.89 14.05 12.73
C ALA A 437 16.53 14.40 11.38
N GLN A 438 17.73 14.95 11.41
CA GLN A 438 18.53 15.36 10.26
C GLN A 438 19.97 14.85 10.41
N PRO A 439 20.61 14.45 9.30
CA PRO A 439 20.11 14.51 7.92
C PRO A 439 19.11 13.38 7.60
N ASP A 440 18.00 13.72 6.94
CA ASP A 440 17.07 12.80 6.27
C ASP A 440 16.52 11.66 7.16
N GLY A 441 16.28 11.96 8.45
CA GLY A 441 15.82 10.98 9.43
C GLY A 441 16.91 10.05 9.97
N ARG A 442 18.17 10.22 9.55
CA ARG A 442 19.32 9.36 9.87
C ARG A 442 20.31 10.06 10.81
N PHE A 443 21.59 9.74 10.66
CA PHE A 443 22.75 10.28 11.37
C PHE A 443 23.93 10.37 10.40
N TYR A 444 24.93 11.16 10.76
CA TYR A 444 26.22 11.23 10.08
C TYR A 444 27.32 10.80 11.04
N VAL A 445 28.46 10.35 10.52
CA VAL A 445 29.64 10.02 11.34
C VAL A 445 30.62 11.18 11.23
N ALA A 446 31.13 11.64 12.37
CA ALA A 446 32.11 12.72 12.43
C ALA A 446 33.32 12.29 13.26
N GLN A 447 34.48 12.86 12.94
CA GLN A 447 35.69 12.74 13.76
C GLN A 447 35.55 13.56 15.05
N ALA A 448 36.50 13.39 15.97
CA ALA A 448 36.55 14.23 17.16
C ALA A 448 36.81 15.69 16.74
N GLY A 449 35.96 16.61 17.19
CA GLY A 449 36.05 18.01 16.77
C GLY A 449 34.76 18.80 16.99
N ALA A 450 34.78 20.04 16.51
CA ALA A 450 33.65 20.96 16.62
C ALA A 450 32.51 20.57 15.68
N GLN A 451 31.31 20.45 16.23
CA GLN A 451 30.05 20.24 15.53
C GLN A 451 29.28 21.55 15.52
N SER A 452 29.15 22.18 14.35
CA SER A 452 28.49 23.47 14.17
C SER A 452 27.26 23.37 13.29
N ALA A 453 26.14 23.92 13.76
CA ALA A 453 24.91 24.03 13.00
C ALA A 453 24.21 25.37 13.24
N CYS A 454 23.45 25.79 12.24
CA CYS A 454 22.65 27.00 12.22
C CYS A 454 21.28 26.67 11.63
N LEU A 455 20.23 26.97 12.36
CA LEU A 455 18.84 26.70 11.99
C LEU A 455 18.11 28.04 11.82
N GLU A 456 17.56 28.27 10.64
CA GLU A 456 16.65 29.37 10.35
C GLU A 456 15.23 28.84 10.33
N ALA A 457 14.29 29.57 10.92
CA ALA A 457 12.88 29.25 10.98
C ALA A 457 12.07 30.44 10.48
N THR A 458 11.14 30.19 9.56
CA THR A 458 10.17 31.16 9.05
C THR A 458 8.76 30.72 9.42
N GLY A 459 7.94 31.66 9.89
CA GLY A 459 6.58 31.40 10.38
C GLY A 459 6.40 31.88 11.82
N ASN A 460 5.34 31.41 12.49
CA ASN A 460 5.01 31.80 13.86
C ASN A 460 5.48 30.77 14.92
N GLY A 461 6.21 29.74 14.50
CA GLY A 461 6.66 28.66 15.36
C GLY A 461 8.06 28.87 15.95
N ARG A 462 8.24 28.51 17.22
CA ARG A 462 9.56 28.48 17.88
C ARG A 462 10.16 27.08 17.77
N LEU A 463 11.39 26.97 17.27
CA LEU A 463 12.05 25.68 17.08
C LEU A 463 13.18 25.46 18.10
N LEU A 464 13.40 24.21 18.49
CA LEU A 464 14.54 23.74 19.26
C LEU A 464 15.43 22.88 18.36
N LEU A 465 16.70 23.26 18.22
CA LEU A 465 17.76 22.48 17.58
C LEU A 465 18.53 21.72 18.65
N GLU A 466 18.63 20.40 18.52
CA GLU A 466 19.41 19.53 19.40
C GLU A 466 20.46 18.77 18.58
N LEU A 467 21.73 18.83 18.98
CA LEU A 467 22.75 17.88 18.52
C LEU A 467 22.67 16.65 19.41
N GLN A 468 22.52 15.48 18.81
CA GLN A 468 22.48 14.21 19.50
C GLN A 468 23.63 13.32 19.06
N ARG A 469 24.31 12.68 20.01
CA ARG A 469 25.36 11.69 19.76
C ARG A 469 24.85 10.29 20.10
N PHE A 470 25.18 9.30 19.30
CA PHE A 470 24.91 7.91 19.62
C PHE A 470 25.87 7.42 20.70
N THR A 471 25.36 7.16 21.90
CA THR A 471 26.12 6.67 23.05
C THR A 471 25.26 5.71 23.85
N GLY A 472 25.79 4.55 24.22
CA GLY A 472 25.06 3.58 25.06
C GLY A 472 23.78 3.03 24.43
N GLY A 473 23.78 2.84 23.10
CA GLY A 473 22.65 2.23 22.38
C GLY A 473 21.52 3.19 21.98
N ALA A 474 21.62 4.48 22.30
CA ALA A 474 20.63 5.49 21.90
C ALA A 474 21.29 6.84 21.55
N PHE A 475 20.54 7.68 20.84
CA PHE A 475 20.94 9.07 20.61
C PHE A 475 20.62 9.93 21.83
N GLN A 476 21.66 10.49 22.44
CA GLN A 476 21.57 11.38 23.59
C GLN A 476 21.83 12.82 23.16
N THR A 477 21.02 13.77 23.62
CA THR A 477 21.23 15.19 23.34
C THR A 477 22.50 15.67 24.05
N VAL A 478 23.50 16.09 23.27
CA VAL A 478 24.79 16.59 23.77
C VAL A 478 24.89 18.11 23.71
N ALA A 479 24.07 18.77 22.88
CA ALA A 479 23.96 20.23 22.86
C ALA A 479 22.58 20.65 22.34
N ARG A 480 22.08 21.82 22.73
CA ARG A 480 20.80 22.36 22.25
C ARG A 480 20.79 23.88 22.15
N ALA A 481 20.02 24.41 21.21
CA ALA A 481 19.78 25.84 21.02
C ALA A 481 18.34 26.07 20.51
N ALA A 482 17.63 27.04 21.07
CA ALA A 482 16.31 27.42 20.59
C ALA A 482 16.40 28.64 19.67
N THR A 483 15.46 28.78 18.74
CA THR A 483 15.40 29.95 17.86
C THR A 483 15.07 31.21 18.65
N VAL A 484 15.88 32.26 18.44
CA VAL A 484 15.63 33.65 18.86
C VAL A 484 15.58 34.48 17.59
N ASP A 485 14.51 35.23 17.39
CA ASP A 485 14.24 35.99 16.15
C ASP A 485 14.36 35.13 14.88
N GLY A 486 13.87 33.89 14.95
CA GLY A 486 13.87 32.95 13.84
C GLY A 486 15.20 32.23 13.60
N VAL A 487 16.26 32.45 14.40
CA VAL A 487 17.58 31.81 14.19
C VAL A 487 18.07 31.09 15.46
N ALA A 488 18.59 29.88 15.31
CA ALA A 488 19.32 29.14 16.36
C ALA A 488 20.71 28.74 15.87
N LYS A 489 21.75 29.09 16.62
CA LYS A 489 23.14 28.68 16.35
C LYS A 489 23.62 27.73 17.43
N LEU A 490 24.23 26.63 17.02
CA LEU A 490 24.72 25.56 17.89
C LEU A 490 26.17 25.24 17.53
N SER A 491 27.07 25.28 18.51
CA SER A 491 28.45 24.81 18.37
C SER A 491 28.82 24.00 19.61
N ALA A 492 29.30 22.78 19.41
CA ALA A 492 29.72 21.90 20.50
C ALA A 492 30.88 21.01 20.08
N ASN A 493 31.87 20.83 20.94
CA ASN A 493 32.94 19.85 20.71
C ASN A 493 32.44 18.44 21.05
N GLY A 494 32.65 17.51 20.13
CA GLY A 494 32.24 16.12 20.27
C GLY A 494 33.39 15.14 20.01
N ALA A 495 33.37 13.98 20.66
CA ALA A 495 34.26 12.86 20.34
C ALA A 495 33.87 12.20 19.00
N ALA A 496 34.76 11.46 18.36
CA ALA A 496 34.43 10.73 17.13
C ALA A 496 33.21 9.81 17.35
N GLY A 497 32.31 9.72 16.36
CA GLY A 497 31.13 8.87 16.45
C GLY A 497 29.96 9.33 15.59
N ALA A 498 28.80 8.68 15.78
CA ALA A 498 27.58 9.01 15.07
C ALA A 498 26.83 10.16 15.73
N TYR A 499 26.48 11.18 14.94
CA TYR A 499 25.74 12.37 15.34
C TYR A 499 24.49 12.57 14.47
N ARG A 500 23.47 13.20 15.04
CA ARG A 500 22.32 13.71 14.29
C ARG A 500 21.83 15.01 14.88
N TYR A 501 21.17 15.83 14.09
CA TYR A 501 20.40 16.97 14.58
C TYR A 501 18.94 16.57 14.75
N ARG A 502 18.31 16.93 15.86
CA ARG A 502 16.87 16.82 16.06
C ARG A 502 16.29 18.22 16.16
N ILE A 503 15.31 18.51 15.30
CA ILE A 503 14.61 19.80 15.28
C ILE A 503 13.21 19.55 15.80
N THR A 504 12.81 20.25 16.85
CA THR A 504 11.50 20.11 17.50
C THR A 504 10.76 21.44 17.44
N ALA A 505 9.51 21.44 16.96
CA ALA A 505 8.65 22.63 17.06
C ALA A 505 8.06 22.73 18.47
N LEU A 506 8.52 23.72 19.23
CA LEU A 506 8.04 24.00 20.59
C LEU A 506 6.65 24.64 20.57
N SER A 507 6.36 25.46 19.56
CA SER A 507 5.07 26.12 19.36
C SER A 507 4.86 26.45 17.88
N GLY A 508 3.62 26.77 17.50
CA GLY A 508 3.25 27.26 16.17
C GLY A 508 3.54 26.28 15.02
N SER A 509 3.58 26.83 13.80
CA SER A 509 4.03 26.12 12.60
C SER A 509 5.17 26.91 11.97
N ALA A 510 6.27 26.24 11.67
CA ALA A 510 7.44 26.87 11.06
C ALA A 510 8.04 26.00 9.95
N SER A 511 8.39 26.64 8.85
CA SER A 511 9.33 26.09 7.88
C SER A 511 10.74 26.38 8.37
N TYR A 512 11.68 25.46 8.17
CA TYR A 512 13.05 25.65 8.62
C TYR A 512 14.08 25.31 7.55
N THR A 513 15.25 25.92 7.68
CA THR A 513 16.48 25.57 6.97
C THR A 513 17.60 25.33 7.99
N LEU A 514 18.12 24.11 8.05
CA LEU A 514 19.29 23.72 8.82
C LEU A 514 20.53 23.73 7.92
N ALA A 515 21.55 24.48 8.28
CA ALA A 515 22.89 24.40 7.72
C ALA A 515 23.85 23.86 8.79
N PHE A 516 24.68 22.87 8.45
CA PHE A 516 25.68 22.31 9.38
C PHE A 516 26.93 21.84 8.66
N SER A 517 28.01 21.67 9.41
CA SER A 517 29.27 21.10 8.92
C SER A 517 29.36 19.65 9.36
N ALA A 518 29.50 18.74 8.40
CA ALA A 518 29.83 17.34 8.65
C ALA A 518 31.30 17.13 8.26
N ASN A 519 32.22 17.29 9.21
CA ASN A 519 33.65 17.02 9.04
C ASN A 519 34.03 15.64 9.60
#